data_AF-A0A6C0GWL1-F1
#
_entry.id   AF-A0A6C0GWL1-F1
#
_cell.length_a   1.000
_cell.length_b   1.000
_cell.length_c   1.000
_cell.angle_alpha   90.00
_cell.angle_beta   90.00
_cell.angle_gamma   90.00
#
_symmetry.space_group_name_H-M   'P 1'
#
loop_
_entity.id
_entity.type
_entity.pdbx_description
1 polymer ?
#
loop_
_entity_poly.entity_id
_entity_poly.type
_entity_poly.pdbx_seq_one_letter_code
_entity_poly.pdbx_strand_id
1 'polypeptide(L)'
;EKPVSLKPEHIRDEKVKVLQSVLPIKDEEVVLGQYEGYRDDPTVPDHSNTPTFATVVLHIHNERWEGVPFILKAGKALNSRKAEIRLQFKDVPGDIFKCKKQGRNELVIRLQPSEAIYMKLTVKQPGLEMSTVQSELDLSYGQRYQGVTIPEAYERLILDTIRGDQQHFVRRDELKAAWEIFTPLLHRIDDGEMKPTSYEPGSRGPVEADELLAKVGYIQTHGYIWIPPTL
;
A
#
# COMPACT_ATOMS: atom_id res chain seq x y z
N GLU A 1 -6.66 3.01 16.88
CA GLU A 1 -7.72 4.03 17.05
C GLU A 1 -7.10 5.42 17.12
N LYS A 2 -7.90 6.47 17.37
CA LYS A 2 -7.35 7.80 17.67
C LYS A 2 -6.61 7.73 19.02
N PRO A 3 -5.32 8.10 19.11
CA PRO A 3 -4.59 8.06 20.37
C PRO A 3 -5.11 9.12 21.33
N VAL A 4 -4.97 8.85 22.63
CA VAL A 4 -5.43 9.75 23.71
C VAL A 4 -4.67 11.08 23.70
N SER A 5 -3.41 11.08 23.26
CA SER A 5 -2.62 12.31 23.07
C SER A 5 -1.51 12.08 22.05
N LEU A 6 -0.76 13.14 21.72
CA LEU A 6 0.44 13.06 20.89
C LEU A 6 1.68 12.56 21.67
N LYS A 7 1.55 12.06 22.90
CA LYS A 7 2.68 11.44 23.60
C LYS A 7 3.14 10.17 22.84
N PRO A 8 4.45 9.91 22.72
CA PRO A 8 4.98 8.77 21.98
C PRO A 8 4.33 7.43 22.38
N GLU A 9 4.17 7.18 23.68
CA GLU A 9 3.57 5.93 24.16
C GLU A 9 2.11 5.77 23.73
N HIS A 10 1.29 6.83 23.79
CA HIS A 10 -0.11 6.76 23.40
C HIS A 10 -0.28 6.45 21.90
N ILE A 11 0.65 6.92 21.06
CA ILE A 11 0.65 6.60 19.63
C ILE A 11 1.03 5.13 19.42
N ARG A 12 2.08 4.66 20.11
CA ARG A 12 2.60 3.29 19.98
C ARG A 12 1.62 2.25 20.52
N ASP A 13 0.92 2.55 21.62
CA ASP A 13 -0.13 1.69 22.16
C ASP A 13 -1.24 1.43 21.14
N GLU A 14 -1.67 2.48 20.43
CA GLU A 14 -2.68 2.33 19.37
C GLU A 14 -2.17 1.56 18.15
N LYS A 15 -0.89 1.66 17.81
CA LYS A 15 -0.27 0.85 16.75
C LYS A 15 -0.25 -0.63 17.13
N VAL A 16 0.20 -0.94 18.34
CA VAL A 16 0.27 -2.32 18.85
C VAL A 16 -1.13 -2.94 18.93
N LYS A 17 -2.13 -2.19 19.41
CA LYS A 17 -3.53 -2.62 19.46
C LYS A 17 -4.05 -3.03 18.08
N VAL A 18 -3.69 -2.30 17.04
CA VAL A 18 -4.07 -2.64 15.66
C VAL A 18 -3.38 -3.93 15.21
N LEU A 19 -2.06 -4.08 15.44
CA LEU A 19 -1.33 -5.30 15.08
C LEU A 19 -1.87 -6.53 15.79
N GLN A 20 -2.22 -6.42 17.08
CA GLN A 20 -2.85 -7.50 17.84
C GLN A 20 -4.25 -7.88 17.35
N SER A 21 -4.90 -7.00 16.59
CA SER A 21 -6.21 -7.26 15.99
C SER A 21 -6.11 -7.86 14.58
N VAL A 22 -4.90 -8.06 14.03
CA VAL A 22 -4.71 -8.67 12.71
C VAL A 22 -5.00 -10.17 12.82
N LEU A 23 -5.91 -10.65 11.95
CA LEU A 23 -6.22 -12.07 11.84
C LEU A 23 -5.06 -12.85 11.20
N PRO A 24 -4.88 -14.13 11.53
CA PRO A 24 -3.91 -14.99 10.86
C PRO A 24 -4.10 -14.98 9.33
N ILE A 25 -2.99 -14.87 8.59
CA ILE A 25 -2.97 -14.82 7.13
C ILE A 25 -3.35 -16.20 6.57
N LYS A 26 -4.28 -16.23 5.61
CA LYS A 26 -4.64 -17.46 4.88
C LYS A 26 -3.89 -17.56 3.55
N ASP A 27 -3.71 -18.77 3.04
CA ASP A 27 -2.95 -19.00 1.79
C ASP A 27 -3.61 -18.38 0.57
N GLU A 28 -4.93 -18.45 0.52
CA GLU A 28 -5.75 -17.83 -0.51
C GLU A 28 -5.71 -16.29 -0.50
N GLU A 29 -5.11 -15.70 0.52
CA GLU A 29 -4.89 -14.25 0.70
C GLU A 29 -3.44 -13.85 0.40
N VAL A 30 -2.63 -14.77 -0.12
CA VAL A 30 -1.22 -14.56 -0.45
C VAL A 30 -0.94 -14.92 -1.91
N VAL A 31 -0.26 -14.00 -2.60
CA VAL A 31 0.34 -14.26 -3.92
C VAL A 31 1.82 -13.91 -3.84
N LEU A 32 2.67 -14.90 -4.10
CA LEU A 32 4.11 -14.73 -4.16
C LEU A 32 4.56 -14.74 -5.62
N GLY A 33 5.59 -13.97 -5.94
CA GLY A 33 6.18 -13.95 -7.28
C GLY A 33 7.70 -13.92 -7.25
N GLN A 34 8.31 -14.43 -8.33
CA GLN A 34 9.75 -14.37 -8.59
C GLN A 34 9.95 -13.91 -10.03
N TYR A 35 10.71 -12.83 -10.25
CA TYR A 35 10.88 -12.31 -11.61
C TYR A 35 11.74 -13.24 -12.47
N GLU A 36 11.47 -13.29 -13.77
CA GLU A 36 12.25 -14.07 -14.73
C GLU A 36 13.69 -13.55 -14.80
N GLY A 37 14.64 -14.46 -14.62
CA GLY A 37 16.07 -14.16 -14.55
C GLY A 37 16.61 -13.88 -13.14
N TYR A 38 15.80 -13.98 -12.08
CA TYR A 38 16.31 -13.88 -10.70
C TYR A 38 17.37 -14.96 -10.40
N ARG A 39 17.17 -16.17 -10.92
CA ARG A 39 18.10 -17.30 -10.76
C ARG A 39 19.30 -17.27 -11.71
N ASP A 40 19.31 -16.32 -12.65
CA ASP A 40 20.47 -16.13 -13.55
C ASP A 40 21.59 -15.34 -12.85
N ASP A 41 21.30 -14.70 -11.72
CA ASP A 41 22.32 -14.08 -10.86
C ASP A 41 23.18 -15.18 -10.23
N PRO A 42 24.50 -15.18 -10.43
CA PRO A 42 25.40 -16.24 -9.94
C PRO A 42 25.49 -16.31 -8.40
N THR A 43 24.97 -15.30 -7.69
CA THR A 43 24.89 -15.30 -6.22
C THR A 43 23.63 -15.97 -5.68
N VAL A 44 22.67 -16.32 -6.56
CA VAL A 44 21.40 -16.93 -6.21
C VAL A 44 21.45 -18.44 -6.46
N PRO A 45 21.00 -19.30 -5.52
CA PRO A 45 20.92 -20.74 -5.75
C PRO A 45 19.95 -21.12 -6.88
N ASP A 46 20.32 -22.10 -7.71
CA ASP A 46 19.53 -22.59 -8.86
C ASP A 46 18.09 -23.02 -8.51
N HIS A 47 17.87 -23.47 -7.27
CA HIS A 47 16.57 -23.92 -6.77
C HIS A 47 15.94 -22.94 -5.77
N SER A 48 16.34 -21.67 -5.80
CA SER A 48 15.86 -20.64 -4.87
C SER A 48 14.34 -20.47 -4.91
N ASN A 49 13.70 -20.61 -3.75
CA ASN A 49 12.28 -20.35 -3.52
C ASN A 49 12.00 -18.90 -3.10
N THR A 50 13.02 -18.03 -3.07
CA THR A 50 12.89 -16.67 -2.53
C THR A 50 11.91 -15.83 -3.35
N PRO A 51 10.83 -15.30 -2.74
CA PRO A 51 9.93 -14.40 -3.42
C PRO A 51 10.58 -13.02 -3.63
N THR A 52 10.50 -12.50 -4.85
CA THR A 52 10.88 -11.11 -5.20
C THR A 52 9.68 -10.18 -5.27
N PHE A 53 8.48 -10.73 -5.13
CA PHE A 53 7.20 -10.05 -5.11
C PHE A 53 6.26 -10.74 -4.11
N ALA A 54 5.45 -9.97 -3.40
CA ALA A 54 4.36 -10.47 -2.57
C ALA A 54 3.17 -9.53 -2.60
N THR A 55 1.98 -10.11 -2.71
CA THR A 55 0.71 -9.48 -2.33
C THR A 55 0.11 -10.27 -1.18
N VAL A 56 -0.21 -9.60 -0.09
CA VAL A 56 -0.82 -10.20 1.10
C VAL A 56 -2.03 -9.37 1.49
N VAL A 57 -3.16 -10.03 1.73
CA VAL A 57 -4.34 -9.40 2.30
C VAL A 57 -4.39 -9.64 3.79
N LEU A 58 -4.48 -8.57 4.57
CA LEU A 58 -4.68 -8.63 6.02
C LEU A 58 -6.10 -8.21 6.37
N HIS A 59 -6.64 -8.81 7.41
CA HIS A 59 -7.92 -8.45 7.99
C HIS A 59 -7.72 -8.02 9.44
N ILE A 60 -8.28 -6.87 9.81
CA ILE A 60 -8.17 -6.31 11.16
C ILE A 60 -9.52 -6.49 11.86
N HIS A 61 -9.57 -7.37 12.85
CA HIS A 61 -10.78 -7.68 13.58
C HIS A 61 -11.03 -6.66 14.70
N ASN A 62 -11.65 -5.55 14.33
CA ASN A 62 -12.20 -4.57 15.26
C ASN A 62 -13.38 -3.82 14.62
N GLU A 63 -14.13 -3.09 15.43
CA GLU A 63 -15.34 -2.36 15.01
C GLU A 63 -15.09 -1.44 13.80
N ARG A 64 -13.93 -0.77 13.74
CA ARG A 64 -13.62 0.20 12.69
C ARG A 64 -13.33 -0.46 11.34
N TRP A 65 -12.64 -1.60 11.35
CA TRP A 65 -12.08 -2.23 10.16
C TRP A 65 -12.73 -3.56 9.78
N GLU A 66 -13.80 -3.94 10.48
CA GLU A 66 -14.58 -5.14 10.17
C GLU A 66 -15.00 -5.15 8.69
N GLY A 67 -14.65 -6.24 8.00
CA GLY A 67 -14.92 -6.42 6.56
C GLY A 67 -14.09 -5.57 5.60
N VAL A 68 -13.08 -4.81 6.07
CA VAL A 68 -12.18 -4.02 5.21
C VAL A 68 -10.86 -4.77 4.99
N PRO A 69 -10.51 -5.13 3.74
CA PRO A 69 -9.24 -5.77 3.43
C PRO A 69 -8.09 -4.75 3.38
N PHE A 70 -6.95 -5.10 3.97
CA PHE A 70 -5.70 -4.36 3.88
C PHE A 70 -4.75 -5.08 2.92
N ILE A 71 -4.61 -4.52 1.72
CA ILE A 71 -3.75 -5.10 0.68
C ILE A 71 -2.34 -4.54 0.83
N LEU A 72 -1.39 -5.41 1.14
CA LEU A 72 0.05 -5.13 1.14
C LEU A 72 0.64 -5.67 -0.16
N LYS A 73 1.21 -4.81 -1.00
CA LYS A 73 1.85 -5.20 -2.27
C LYS A 73 3.27 -4.62 -2.32
N ALA A 74 4.26 -5.50 -2.46
CA ALA A 74 5.66 -5.13 -2.55
C ALA A 74 6.38 -6.04 -3.54
N GLY A 75 7.36 -5.50 -4.28
CA GLY A 75 8.18 -6.32 -5.17
C GLY A 75 9.31 -5.56 -5.85
N LYS A 76 10.19 -6.34 -6.49
CA LYS A 76 11.34 -5.87 -7.28
C LYS A 76 11.10 -6.12 -8.77
N ALA A 77 11.92 -5.47 -9.61
CA ALA A 77 11.81 -5.55 -11.07
C ALA A 77 10.39 -5.28 -11.57
N LEU A 78 9.71 -4.30 -10.96
CA LEU A 78 8.37 -3.88 -11.35
C LEU A 78 8.43 -2.68 -12.30
N ASN A 79 7.31 -2.38 -12.94
CA ASN A 79 7.12 -1.31 -13.92
C ASN A 79 7.44 0.11 -13.42
N SER A 80 7.45 0.33 -12.10
CA SER A 80 7.66 1.65 -11.52
C SER A 80 8.21 1.57 -10.09
N ARG A 81 9.10 2.50 -9.73
CA ARG A 81 9.49 2.75 -8.34
C ARG A 81 8.43 3.61 -7.68
N LYS A 82 7.73 3.11 -6.67
CA LYS A 82 6.79 3.89 -5.87
C LYS A 82 6.56 3.30 -4.48
N ALA A 83 6.28 4.17 -3.51
CA ALA A 83 5.69 3.83 -2.23
C ALA A 83 4.45 4.72 -2.04
N GLU A 84 3.29 4.09 -1.84
CA GLU A 84 2.01 4.79 -1.87
C GLU A 84 1.00 4.08 -0.96
N ILE A 85 0.16 4.87 -0.30
CA ILE A 85 -1.00 4.41 0.45
C ILE A 85 -2.24 4.84 -0.33
N ARG A 86 -3.16 3.89 -0.56
CA ARG A 86 -4.41 4.14 -1.29
C ARG A 86 -5.59 3.68 -0.46
N LEU A 87 -6.53 4.60 -0.23
CA LEU A 87 -7.82 4.30 0.37
C LEU A 87 -8.88 4.39 -0.72
N GLN A 88 -9.51 3.27 -1.06
CA GLN A 88 -10.62 3.23 -2.01
C GLN A 88 -11.94 3.23 -1.26
N PHE A 89 -12.76 4.26 -1.47
CA PHE A 89 -14.07 4.38 -0.82
C PHE A 89 -15.11 3.48 -1.47
N LYS A 90 -16.20 3.17 -0.74
CA LYS A 90 -17.34 2.42 -1.30
C LYS A 90 -18.05 3.24 -2.38
N ASP A 91 -18.80 2.54 -3.22
CA ASP A 91 -19.65 3.17 -4.23
C ASP A 91 -20.71 4.06 -3.57
N VAL A 92 -21.09 5.14 -4.25
CA VAL A 92 -22.13 6.07 -3.77
C VAL A 92 -23.49 5.36 -3.82
N PRO A 93 -24.22 5.23 -2.70
CA PRO A 93 -25.55 4.63 -2.71
C PRO A 93 -26.54 5.45 -3.54
N GLY A 94 -27.37 4.78 -4.34
CA GLY A 94 -28.43 5.45 -5.10
C GLY A 94 -27.92 6.35 -6.22
N ASP A 95 -26.79 6.01 -6.84
CA ASP A 95 -26.16 6.80 -7.88
C ASP A 95 -27.08 7.03 -9.10
N ILE A 96 -27.61 8.24 -9.19
CA ILE A 96 -28.48 8.71 -10.28
C ILE A 96 -27.71 8.98 -11.57
N PHE A 97 -26.40 9.20 -11.49
CA PHE A 97 -25.56 9.50 -12.65
C PHE A 97 -25.14 8.21 -13.37
N LYS A 98 -25.47 7.03 -12.81
CA LYS A 98 -25.08 5.71 -13.34
C LYS A 98 -23.60 5.69 -13.69
N CYS A 99 -22.77 6.25 -12.81
CA CYS A 99 -21.34 6.48 -12.94
C CYS A 99 -20.52 5.18 -12.90
N LYS A 100 -20.96 4.14 -13.60
CA LYS A 100 -20.28 2.84 -13.68
C LYS A 100 -18.87 2.94 -14.27
N LYS A 101 -18.55 4.04 -14.97
CA LYS A 101 -17.26 4.25 -15.64
C LYS A 101 -16.27 5.11 -14.83
N GLN A 102 -16.75 5.98 -13.94
CA GLN A 102 -15.91 6.98 -13.27
C GLN A 102 -15.12 6.43 -12.07
N GLY A 103 -15.45 5.20 -11.63
CA GLY A 103 -14.73 4.51 -10.56
C GLY A 103 -15.04 5.04 -9.17
N ARG A 104 -14.52 4.35 -8.15
CA ARG A 104 -14.64 4.75 -6.75
C ARG A 104 -13.79 5.98 -6.45
N ASN A 105 -14.20 6.77 -5.46
CA ASN A 105 -13.34 7.81 -4.92
C ASN A 105 -12.10 7.16 -4.29
N GLU A 106 -10.94 7.80 -4.41
CA GLU A 106 -9.69 7.29 -3.85
C GLU A 106 -8.90 8.41 -3.20
N LEU A 107 -8.49 8.23 -1.94
CA LEU A 107 -7.46 9.09 -1.35
C LEU A 107 -6.11 8.40 -1.52
N VAL A 108 -5.16 9.12 -2.11
CA VAL A 108 -3.83 8.62 -2.41
C VAL A 108 -2.77 9.47 -1.74
N ILE A 109 -1.89 8.81 -0.98
CA ILE A 109 -0.75 9.42 -0.31
C ILE A 109 0.49 8.77 -0.91
N ARG A 110 1.19 9.49 -1.79
CA ARG A 110 2.44 9.05 -2.41
C ARG A 110 3.61 9.54 -1.58
N LEU A 111 4.37 8.57 -1.04
CA LEU A 111 5.54 8.83 -0.21
C LEU A 111 6.81 9.03 -1.03
N GLN A 112 6.95 8.32 -2.16
CA GLN A 112 8.05 8.51 -3.10
C GLN A 112 7.77 7.78 -4.42
N PRO A 113 8.37 8.20 -5.54
CA PRO A 113 8.97 9.51 -5.77
C PRO A 113 7.88 10.60 -5.90
N SER A 114 8.27 11.87 -5.84
CA SER A 114 7.37 13.02 -5.99
C SER A 114 6.23 12.99 -4.98
N GLU A 115 6.54 13.39 -3.76
CA GLU A 115 5.63 13.42 -2.62
C GLU A 115 4.36 14.20 -2.96
N ALA A 116 3.22 13.51 -2.88
CA ALA A 116 1.93 14.08 -3.24
C ALA A 116 0.81 13.47 -2.41
N ILE A 117 -0.20 14.27 -2.11
CA ILE A 117 -1.48 13.82 -1.59
C ILE A 117 -2.53 14.26 -2.58
N TYR A 118 -3.29 13.31 -3.12
CA TYR A 118 -4.37 13.64 -4.03
C TYR A 118 -5.61 12.79 -3.77
N MET A 119 -6.78 13.39 -3.96
CA MET A 119 -8.06 12.72 -3.84
C MET A 119 -8.70 12.64 -5.21
N LYS A 120 -8.93 11.43 -5.71
CA LYS A 120 -9.69 11.16 -6.92
C LYS A 120 -11.18 11.21 -6.61
N LEU A 121 -11.93 11.97 -7.38
CA LEU A 121 -13.38 12.11 -7.26
C LEU A 121 -14.03 12.27 -8.63
N THR A 122 -15.36 12.10 -8.65
CA THR A 122 -16.17 12.35 -9.84
C THR A 122 -16.64 13.80 -9.85
N VAL A 123 -16.36 14.53 -10.94
CA VAL A 123 -16.81 15.91 -11.17
C VAL A 123 -17.66 15.99 -12.44
N LYS A 124 -18.44 17.06 -12.59
CA LYS A 124 -19.08 17.38 -13.88
C LYS A 124 -17.97 17.66 -14.89
N GLN A 125 -18.06 17.04 -16.07
CA GLN A 125 -17.17 17.35 -17.18
C GLN A 125 -17.33 18.85 -17.55
N PRO A 126 -16.23 19.63 -17.59
CA PRO A 126 -16.29 20.99 -18.07
C PRO A 126 -16.87 21.05 -19.48
N GLY A 127 -17.91 21.87 -19.68
CA GLY A 127 -18.64 21.95 -20.94
C GLY A 127 -20.15 22.05 -20.75
N LEU A 128 -20.85 22.05 -21.88
CA LEU A 128 -22.31 22.18 -21.93
C LEU A 128 -23.04 20.86 -21.65
N GLU A 129 -22.36 19.73 -21.80
CA GLU A 129 -22.91 18.41 -21.54
C GLU A 129 -23.06 18.14 -20.03
N MET A 130 -24.08 17.37 -19.66
CA MET A 130 -24.31 16.89 -18.30
C MET A 130 -23.72 15.49 -18.12
N SER A 131 -22.43 15.36 -18.43
CA SER A 131 -21.63 14.17 -18.21
C SER A 131 -20.69 14.36 -17.02
N THR A 132 -20.26 13.24 -16.43
CA THR A 132 -19.32 13.22 -15.30
C THR A 132 -18.00 12.57 -15.72
N VAL A 133 -16.90 13.04 -15.15
CA VAL A 133 -15.54 12.55 -15.40
C VAL A 133 -14.79 12.39 -14.08
N GLN A 134 -13.82 11.48 -14.03
CA GLN A 134 -12.91 11.37 -12.89
C GLN A 134 -11.87 12.48 -12.96
N SER A 135 -11.68 13.19 -11.85
CA SER A 135 -10.63 14.21 -11.66
C SER A 135 -10.12 14.14 -10.22
N GLU A 136 -9.33 15.12 -9.81
CA GLU A 136 -8.53 15.11 -8.60
C GLU A 136 -8.46 16.47 -7.92
N LEU A 137 -8.35 16.43 -6.59
CA LEU A 137 -7.79 17.53 -5.80
C LEU A 137 -6.36 17.15 -5.43
N ASP A 138 -5.38 17.94 -5.86
CA ASP A 138 -3.95 17.62 -5.77
C ASP A 138 -3.19 18.56 -4.81
N LEU A 139 -2.31 17.97 -4.01
CA LEU A 139 -1.26 18.64 -3.26
C LEU A 139 0.08 17.96 -3.55
N SER A 140 0.74 18.39 -4.61
CA SER A 140 2.11 18.01 -4.95
C SER A 140 3.14 18.88 -4.20
N TYR A 141 4.01 18.26 -3.39
CA TYR A 141 4.91 19.00 -2.50
C TYR A 141 5.92 19.85 -3.26
N GLY A 142 6.50 19.29 -4.34
CA GLY A 142 7.46 20.00 -5.19
C GLY A 142 6.90 21.27 -5.84
N GLN A 143 5.59 21.30 -6.12
CA GLN A 143 4.93 22.50 -6.63
C GLN A 143 4.51 23.47 -5.53
N ARG A 144 3.94 22.95 -4.44
CA ARG A 144 3.34 23.78 -3.40
C ARG A 144 4.35 24.40 -2.43
N TYR A 145 5.45 23.70 -2.16
CA TYR A 145 6.48 24.07 -1.18
C TYR A 145 7.83 24.29 -1.87
N GLN A 146 7.85 25.13 -2.91
CA GLN A 146 9.07 25.49 -3.62
C GLN A 146 10.13 26.05 -2.67
N GLY A 147 11.37 25.59 -2.81
CA GLY A 147 12.50 26.00 -1.98
C GLY A 147 12.56 25.34 -0.60
N VAL A 148 11.61 24.46 -0.25
CA VAL A 148 11.67 23.66 0.97
C VAL A 148 12.36 22.33 0.67
N THR A 149 13.47 22.06 1.34
CA THR A 149 14.12 20.75 1.30
C THR A 149 13.43 19.82 2.28
N ILE A 150 12.93 18.68 1.78
CA ILE A 150 12.43 17.61 2.63
C ILE A 150 13.66 16.88 3.19
N PRO A 151 13.85 16.81 4.53
CA PRO A 151 15.00 16.16 5.12
C PRO A 151 14.96 14.65 4.85
N GLU A 152 16.14 14.04 4.69
CA GLU A 152 16.24 12.59 4.52
C GLU A 152 15.79 11.84 5.77
N ALA A 153 15.34 10.60 5.59
CA ALA A 153 14.79 9.79 6.70
C ALA A 153 15.77 9.66 7.88
N TYR A 154 17.07 9.49 7.61
CA TYR A 154 18.09 9.38 8.65
C TYR A 154 18.37 10.69 9.37
N GLU A 155 18.30 11.85 8.70
CA GLU A 155 18.44 13.16 9.35
C GLU A 155 17.36 13.35 10.41
N ARG A 156 16.12 12.98 10.06
CA ARG A 156 14.99 13.06 10.99
C ARG A 156 15.14 12.09 12.16
N LEU A 157 15.45 10.81 11.91
CA LEU A 157 15.56 9.80 12.96
C LEU A 157 16.72 10.07 13.93
N ILE A 158 17.86 10.56 13.43
CA ILE A 158 18.99 10.96 14.29
C ILE A 158 18.58 12.14 15.17
N LEU A 159 17.92 13.16 14.60
CA LEU A 159 17.43 14.30 15.37
C LEU A 159 16.42 13.89 16.43
N ASP A 160 15.50 12.98 16.12
CA ASP A 160 14.52 12.46 17.07
C ASP A 160 15.21 11.68 18.21
N THR A 161 16.27 10.93 17.91
CA THR A 161 17.10 10.27 18.94
C THR A 161 17.73 11.28 19.90
N ILE A 162 18.30 12.37 19.38
CA ILE A 162 18.91 13.44 20.19
C ILE A 162 17.86 14.12 21.07
N ARG A 163 16.63 14.28 20.57
CA ARG A 163 15.50 14.87 21.30
C ARG A 163 14.84 13.92 22.29
N GLY A 164 15.19 12.64 22.27
CA GLY A 164 14.51 11.60 23.04
C GLY A 164 13.07 11.33 22.56
N ASP A 165 12.74 11.67 21.32
CA ASP A 165 11.43 11.41 20.73
C ASP A 165 11.40 10.01 20.10
N GLN A 166 10.56 9.14 20.66
CA GLN A 166 10.44 7.75 20.24
C GLN A 166 9.23 7.47 19.33
N GLN A 167 8.51 8.50 18.87
CA GLN A 167 7.30 8.32 18.05
C GLN A 167 7.54 7.52 16.76
N HIS A 168 8.68 7.72 16.13
CA HIS A 168 9.04 7.09 14.85
C HIS A 168 9.82 5.77 15.01
N PHE A 169 10.01 5.28 16.24
CA PHE A 169 10.79 4.07 16.52
C PHE A 169 9.89 2.88 16.91
N VAL A 170 10.21 1.72 16.34
CA VAL A 170 9.49 0.47 16.61
C VAL A 170 9.70 0.05 18.08
N ARG A 171 8.62 -0.25 18.79
CA ARG A 171 8.66 -0.77 20.17
C ARG A 171 8.86 -2.29 20.18
N ARG A 172 9.34 -2.85 21.29
CA ARG A 172 9.59 -4.30 21.42
C ARG A 172 8.33 -5.14 21.17
N ASP A 173 7.20 -4.72 21.73
CA ASP A 173 5.90 -5.36 21.56
C ASP A 173 5.32 -5.15 20.15
N GLU A 174 5.54 -3.98 19.54
CA GLU A 174 5.22 -3.73 18.12
C GLU A 174 5.97 -4.70 17.21
N LEU A 175 7.28 -4.87 17.45
CA LEU A 175 8.11 -5.83 16.72
C LEU A 175 7.63 -7.27 16.93
N LYS A 176 7.31 -7.65 18.17
CA LYS A 176 6.80 -8.99 18.49
C LYS A 176 5.49 -9.29 17.74
N ALA A 177 4.53 -8.37 17.78
CA ALA A 177 3.25 -8.54 17.12
C ALA A 177 3.41 -8.64 15.59
N ALA A 178 4.30 -7.84 14.99
CA ALA A 178 4.62 -7.94 13.56
C ALA A 178 5.18 -9.33 13.19
N TRP A 179 6.11 -9.87 13.99
CA TRP A 179 6.64 -11.22 13.77
C TRP A 179 5.58 -12.30 13.93
N GLU A 180 4.72 -12.21 14.95
CA GLU A 180 3.63 -13.18 15.17
C GLU A 180 2.67 -13.27 13.97
N ILE A 181 2.41 -12.15 13.29
CA ILE A 181 1.55 -12.12 12.09
C ILE A 181 2.18 -12.88 10.92
N PHE A 182 3.46 -12.66 10.64
CA PHE A 182 4.09 -13.15 9.41
C PHE A 182 4.89 -14.46 9.58
N THR A 183 5.30 -14.83 10.79
CA THR A 183 6.14 -16.02 11.03
C THR A 183 5.53 -17.31 10.46
N PRO A 184 4.22 -17.62 10.63
CA PRO A 184 3.65 -18.84 10.06
C PRO A 184 3.72 -18.87 8.52
N LEU A 185 3.53 -17.73 7.87
CA LEU A 185 3.67 -17.60 6.41
C LEU A 185 5.13 -17.81 5.98
N LEU A 186 6.08 -17.18 6.69
CA LEU A 186 7.51 -17.28 6.38
C LEU A 186 8.03 -18.72 6.50
N HIS A 187 7.70 -19.44 7.57
CA HIS A 187 8.11 -20.83 7.72
C HIS A 187 7.64 -21.70 6.57
N ARG A 188 6.40 -21.50 6.09
CA ARG A 188 5.86 -22.27 4.97
C ARG A 188 6.50 -21.95 3.62
N ILE A 189 6.97 -20.71 3.45
CA ILE A 189 7.78 -20.32 2.29
C ILE A 189 9.14 -21.02 2.35
N ASP A 190 9.78 -21.04 3.52
CA ASP A 190 11.08 -21.67 3.72
C ASP A 190 11.00 -23.21 3.57
N ASP A 191 9.92 -23.82 4.03
CA ASP A 191 9.62 -25.26 3.88
C ASP A 191 9.23 -25.63 2.44
N GLY A 192 9.06 -24.65 1.55
CA GLY A 192 8.74 -24.86 0.14
C GLY A 192 7.28 -25.23 -0.15
N GLU A 193 6.39 -25.06 0.83
CA GLU A 193 4.95 -25.31 0.69
C GLU A 193 4.27 -24.27 -0.21
N MET A 194 4.82 -23.05 -0.25
CA MET A 194 4.39 -21.99 -1.16
C MET A 194 5.49 -21.65 -2.14
N LYS A 195 5.19 -21.75 -3.43
CA LYS A 195 6.12 -21.44 -4.52
C LYS A 195 5.73 -20.12 -5.19
N PRO A 196 6.70 -19.23 -5.45
CA PRO A 196 6.42 -17.98 -6.14
C PRO A 196 6.11 -18.22 -7.63
N THR A 197 5.13 -17.49 -8.15
CA THR A 197 4.80 -17.47 -9.58
C THR A 197 5.81 -16.63 -10.38
N SER A 198 6.18 -17.09 -11.57
CA SER A 198 7.05 -16.34 -12.47
C SER A 198 6.37 -15.05 -12.96
N TYR A 199 7.11 -13.95 -13.07
CA TYR A 199 6.61 -12.74 -13.71
C TYR A 199 7.69 -12.01 -14.53
N GLU A 200 7.27 -11.38 -15.62
CA GLU A 200 8.16 -10.62 -16.51
C GLU A 200 8.73 -9.38 -15.79
N PRO A 201 10.06 -9.16 -15.83
CA PRO A 201 10.67 -7.93 -15.35
C PRO A 201 10.07 -6.68 -16.02
N GLY A 202 9.77 -5.66 -15.23
CA GLY A 202 9.11 -4.44 -15.72
C GLY A 202 7.59 -4.55 -15.81
N SER A 203 6.99 -5.70 -15.50
CA SER A 203 5.54 -5.85 -15.35
C SER A 203 5.03 -5.33 -14.00
N ARG A 204 3.74 -5.48 -13.72
CA ARG A 204 3.11 -5.12 -12.42
C ARG A 204 3.15 -6.25 -11.38
N GLY A 205 3.87 -7.33 -11.68
CA GLY A 205 3.88 -8.58 -10.93
C GLY A 205 2.99 -9.65 -11.58
N PRO A 206 2.80 -10.80 -10.90
CA PRO A 206 1.95 -11.89 -11.37
C PRO A 206 0.48 -11.46 -11.57
N VAL A 207 -0.22 -12.08 -12.51
CA VAL A 207 -1.63 -11.77 -12.83
C VAL A 207 -2.55 -12.14 -11.66
N GLU A 208 -2.21 -13.21 -10.95
CA GLU A 208 -2.91 -13.70 -9.76
C GLU A 208 -2.98 -12.65 -8.65
N ALA A 209 -2.01 -11.72 -8.61
CA ALA A 209 -2.06 -10.59 -7.67
C ALA A 209 -3.24 -9.66 -7.99
N ASP A 210 -3.44 -9.31 -9.25
CA ASP A 210 -4.54 -8.44 -9.66
C ASP A 210 -5.91 -9.16 -9.52
N GLU A 211 -5.95 -10.48 -9.71
CA GLU A 211 -7.13 -11.33 -9.43
C GLU A 211 -7.48 -11.34 -7.93
N LEU A 212 -6.48 -11.50 -7.06
CA LEU A 212 -6.66 -11.45 -5.60
C LEU A 212 -7.21 -10.08 -5.17
N LEU A 213 -6.65 -8.99 -5.69
CA LEU A 213 -7.15 -7.63 -5.44
C LEU A 213 -8.63 -7.50 -5.82
N ALA A 214 -9.01 -7.97 -7.00
CA ALA A 214 -10.39 -7.94 -7.47
C ALA A 214 -11.33 -8.79 -6.59
N LYS A 215 -10.88 -9.99 -6.19
CA LYS A 215 -11.64 -10.91 -5.31
C LYS A 215 -11.96 -10.27 -3.96
N VAL A 216 -11.01 -9.53 -3.37
CA VAL A 216 -11.23 -8.84 -2.08
C VAL A 216 -11.92 -7.49 -2.23
N GLY A 217 -12.27 -7.08 -3.45
CA GLY A 217 -13.15 -5.94 -3.71
C GLY A 217 -12.42 -4.63 -4.04
N TYR A 218 -11.11 -4.68 -4.32
CA TYR A 218 -10.41 -3.55 -4.94
C TYR A 218 -10.77 -3.46 -6.43
N ILE A 219 -11.35 -2.34 -6.84
CA ILE A 219 -11.74 -2.11 -8.23
C ILE A 219 -10.69 -1.23 -8.91
N GLN A 220 -9.92 -1.81 -9.84
CA GLN A 220 -8.98 -1.02 -10.61
C GLN A 220 -9.73 -0.10 -11.59
N THR A 221 -9.55 1.22 -11.42
CA THR A 221 -10.10 2.19 -12.37
C THR A 221 -9.20 2.28 -13.59
N HIS A 222 -9.78 2.06 -14.78
CA HIS A 222 -9.09 2.16 -16.06
C HIS A 222 -9.51 3.46 -16.77
N GLY A 223 -8.54 4.27 -17.21
CA GLY A 223 -8.81 5.49 -18.00
C GLY A 223 -8.44 6.82 -17.33
N TYR A 224 -8.11 6.82 -16.03
CA TYR A 224 -7.53 7.99 -15.36
C TYR A 224 -6.08 7.69 -14.96
N ILE A 225 -5.16 8.48 -15.50
CA ILE A 225 -3.74 8.44 -15.15
C ILE A 225 -3.43 9.79 -14.51
N TRP A 226 -3.17 9.79 -13.20
CA TRP A 226 -2.63 10.96 -12.54
C TRP A 226 -1.22 11.20 -13.08
N ILE A 227 -1.01 12.39 -13.64
CA ILE A 227 0.30 12.86 -14.07
C ILE A 227 0.71 13.93 -13.06
N PRO A 228 1.90 13.80 -12.42
CA PRO A 228 2.38 14.85 -11.54
C PRO A 228 2.35 16.17 -12.29
N PRO A 229 1.72 17.21 -11.75
CA PRO A 229 1.67 18.48 -12.44
C PRO A 229 3.11 18.98 -12.65
N THR A 230 3.41 19.40 -13.87
CA THR A 230 4.67 20.05 -14.23
C THR A 230 4.45 21.56 -14.18
N LEU A 231 5.43 22.29 -13.63
CA LEU A 231 5.48 23.75 -13.72
C LEU A 231 5.89 24.18 -15.13
#